data_AF-A0A356EA53-F1
#
_entry.id   AF-A0A356EA53-F1
#
_cell.length_a   1.000
_cell.length_b   1.000
_cell.length_c   1.000
_cell.angle_alpha   90.00
_cell.angle_beta   90.00
_cell.angle_gamma   90.00
#
_symmetry.space_group_name_H-M   'P 1'
#
loop_
_entity.id
_entity.type
_entity.pdbx_description
1 polymer ?
#
loop_
_entity_poly.entity_id
_entity_poly.type
_entity_poly.pdbx_seq_one_letter_code
_entity_poly.pdbx_strand_id
1 'polypeptide(L)' 'KADVFVTEAAEAIVKTHEHKGVLCGVNPDKPLKPAQNGWLIANQDFRFKAYVDQFLHLEKLSGNLDNVINKWLPRD' A
#
# COMPACT_ATOMS: atom_id res chain seq x y z
N LYS A 1 16.91 -20.93 5.61
CA LYS A 1 15.59 -21.24 6.22
C LYS A 1 15.26 -20.11 7.18
N ALA A 2 14.00 -19.68 7.19
CA ALA A 2 13.47 -18.69 8.12
C ALA A 2 12.08 -19.16 8.56
N ASP A 3 11.69 -18.83 9.79
CA ASP A 3 10.41 -19.26 10.35
C ASP A 3 9.29 -18.25 10.06
N VAL A 4 9.62 -16.96 10.11
CA VAL A 4 8.68 -15.85 9.90
C VAL A 4 9.33 -14.75 9.09
N PHE A 5 8.55 -14.14 8.21
CA PHE A 5 8.91 -12.90 7.53
C PHE A 5 7.94 -11.80 7.99
N VAL A 6 8.48 -10.67 8.45
CA VAL A 6 7.69 -9.53 8.94
C VAL A 6 7.85 -8.39 7.94
N THR A 7 6.73 -7.93 7.40
CA THR A 7 6.69 -6.84 6.42
C THR A 7 5.39 -6.03 6.53
N GLU A 8 5.21 -5.02 5.68
CA GLU A 8 3.98 -4.25 5.52
C GLU A 8 2.80 -5.17 5.15
N ALA A 9 1.62 -4.82 5.64
CA ALA A 9 0.38 -5.55 5.34
C ALA A 9 0.13 -5.75 3.84
N ALA A 10 0.40 -4.74 3.01
CA ALA A 10 0.21 -4.82 1.56
C ALA A 10 1.08 -5.93 0.92
N GLU A 11 2.36 -6.03 1.30
CA GLU A 11 3.23 -7.10 0.81
C GLU A 11 2.77 -8.46 1.34
N ALA A 12 2.42 -8.56 2.62
CA ALA A 12 1.94 -9.81 3.21
C ALA A 12 0.68 -10.34 2.49
N ILE A 13 -0.25 -9.46 2.10
CA ILE A 13 -1.44 -9.81 1.31
C ILE A 13 -1.04 -10.34 -0.07
N VAL A 14 -0.24 -9.58 -0.82
CA VAL A 14 0.17 -9.97 -2.18
C VAL A 14 0.95 -11.28 -2.18
N LYS A 15 1.90 -11.46 -1.26
CA LYS A 15 2.71 -12.68 -1.18
C LYS A 15 1.92 -13.90 -0.76
N THR A 16 0.93 -13.73 0.11
CA THR A 16 0.00 -14.80 0.46
C THR A 16 -0.84 -15.21 -0.75
N HIS A 17 -1.29 -14.23 -1.53
CA HIS A 17 -2.04 -14.48 -2.76
C HIS A 17 -1.18 -15.17 -3.86
N GLU A 18 0.08 -14.77 -4.02
CA GLU A 18 1.02 -15.38 -4.98
C GLU A 18 1.47 -16.80 -4.58
N HIS A 19 1.59 -17.07 -3.27
CA HIS A 19 2.09 -18.34 -2.73
C HIS A 19 1.01 -19.09 -1.93
N LYS A 20 -0.22 -19.14 -2.47
CA LYS A 20 -1.36 -19.85 -1.85
C LYS A 20 -1.01 -21.30 -1.51
N GLY A 21 -1.29 -21.69 -0.27
CA GLY A 21 -1.01 -23.04 0.26
C GLY A 21 0.39 -23.23 0.84
N VAL A 22 1.29 -22.24 0.71
CA VAL A 22 2.63 -22.28 1.31
C VAL A 22 2.82 -21.16 2.33
N LEU A 23 2.39 -19.93 1.99
CA LEU A 23 2.44 -18.78 2.88
C LEU A 23 1.04 -18.38 3.34
N CYS A 24 0.98 -17.76 4.53
CA CYS A 24 -0.25 -17.22 5.11
C CYS A 24 0.04 -15.86 5.74
N GLY A 25 -0.78 -14.86 5.42
CA GLY A 25 -0.71 -13.53 5.99
C GLY A 25 -1.29 -13.54 7.40
N VAL A 26 -0.48 -13.18 8.40
CA VAL A 26 -0.94 -13.11 9.79
C VAL A 26 -1.52 -11.71 10.05
N ASN A 27 -2.81 -11.65 10.35
CA ASN A 27 -3.53 -10.43 10.76
C ASN A 27 -3.39 -9.25 9.74
N PRO A 28 -3.65 -9.48 8.43
CA PRO A 28 -3.38 -8.48 7.39
C PRO A 28 -4.29 -7.24 7.52
N ASP A 29 -5.47 -7.38 8.13
CA ASP A 29 -6.44 -6.30 8.38
C ASP A 29 -6.11 -5.47 9.64
N LYS A 30 -5.30 -5.99 10.56
CA LYS A 30 -4.90 -5.31 11.80
C LYS A 30 -3.38 -5.36 11.97
N PRO A 31 -2.63 -4.53 11.23
CA PRO A 31 -1.17 -4.54 11.28
C PRO A 31 -0.65 -4.20 12.69
N LEU A 32 0.52 -4.75 13.03
CA LEU A 32 1.19 -4.52 14.32
C LEU A 32 1.53 -3.03 14.56
N LYS A 33 1.77 -2.28 13.48
CA LYS A 33 2.04 -0.85 13.49
C LYS A 33 1.25 -0.17 12.37
N PRO A 34 0.59 0.98 12.63
CA PRO A 34 0.03 1.79 11.57
C PRO A 34 1.15 2.41 10.74
N ALA A 35 1.00 2.38 9.42
CA ALA A 35 1.90 3.01 8.46
C ALA A 35 1.09 3.64 7.32
N GLN A 36 1.68 4.63 6.64
CA GLN A 36 1.08 5.30 5.50
C GLN A 36 2.10 5.38 4.36
N ASN A 37 1.65 5.03 3.16
CA ASN A 37 2.42 5.18 1.94
C ASN A 37 2.31 6.62 1.43
N GLY A 38 3.41 7.15 0.91
CA GLY A 38 3.47 8.51 0.38
C GLY A 38 4.62 8.68 -0.61
N TRP A 39 4.57 9.73 -1.41
CA TRP A 39 5.67 10.08 -2.30
C TRP A 39 6.74 10.86 -1.55
N LEU A 40 7.99 10.44 -1.75
CA LEU A 40 9.13 11.20 -1.30
C LEU A 40 9.31 12.42 -2.20
N ILE A 41 9.31 13.61 -1.60
CA ILE A 41 9.46 14.89 -2.29
C ILE A 41 10.71 15.59 -1.77
N ALA A 42 11.41 16.30 -2.65
CA ALA A 42 12.59 17.07 -2.28
C ALA A 42 12.27 18.09 -1.18
N ASN A 43 13.19 18.24 -0.23
CA ASN A 43 13.05 19.22 0.85
C ASN A 43 12.89 20.63 0.28
N GLN A 44 12.00 21.42 0.89
CA GLN A 44 11.70 22.81 0.54
C GLN A 44 11.05 23.03 -0.85
N ASP A 45 10.73 21.96 -1.61
CA ASP A 45 9.94 22.11 -2.84
C ASP A 45 8.43 22.10 -2.56
N PHE A 46 7.94 23.21 -2.00
CA PHE A 46 6.52 23.35 -1.68
C PHE A 46 5.63 23.37 -2.94
N ARG A 47 6.13 23.90 -4.06
CA ARG A 47 5.33 24.01 -5.29
C ARG A 47 5.04 22.64 -5.86
N PHE A 48 6.06 21.79 -5.95
CA PHE A 48 5.88 20.42 -6.40
C PHE A 48 5.05 19.61 -5.41
N LYS A 49 5.27 19.79 -4.10
CA LYS A 49 4.41 19.19 -3.07
C LYS A 49 2.94 19.55 -3.25
N ALA A 50 2.61 20.83 -3.37
CA ALA A 50 1.22 21.29 -3.53
C ALA A 50 0.59 20.72 -4.81
N TYR A 51 1.35 20.60 -5.89
CA TYR A 51 0.89 19.98 -7.13
C TYR A 51 0.56 18.48 -6.93
N VAL A 52 1.48 17.71 -6.34
CA VAL A 52 1.30 16.27 -6.09
C VAL A 52 0.15 16.02 -5.11
N ASP A 53 0.03 16.84 -4.07
CA ASP A 53 -1.06 16.76 -3.10
C ASP A 53 -2.42 17.02 -3.78
N GLN A 54 -2.51 18.04 -4.64
CA GLN A 54 -3.72 18.34 -5.41
C GLN A 54 -4.08 17.21 -6.39
N PHE A 55 -3.08 16.67 -7.09
CA PHE A 55 -3.25 15.51 -7.98
C PHE A 55 -3.84 14.31 -7.21
N LEU A 56 -3.22 13.92 -6.09
CA LEU A 56 -3.72 12.79 -5.29
C LEU A 56 -5.11 13.05 -4.70
N HIS A 57 -5.40 14.29 -4.32
CA HIS A 57 -6.72 14.65 -3.84
C HIS A 57 -7.79 14.41 -4.92
N LEU A 58 -7.53 14.83 -6.16
CA LEU A 58 -8.45 14.61 -7.29
C LEU A 58 -8.56 13.12 -7.65
N GLU A 59 -7.47 12.36 -7.64
CA GLU A 59 -7.48 10.91 -7.89
C GLU A 59 -8.31 10.15 -6.83
N LYS A 60 -8.26 10.57 -5.57
CA LYS A 60 -9.12 10.04 -4.50
C LYS A 60 -10.58 10.38 -4.73
N LEU A 61 -10.90 11.64 -5.01
CA LEU A 61 -12.28 12.09 -5.21
C LEU A 61 -12.94 11.44 -6.44
N SER A 62 -12.17 11.20 -7.50
CA SER A 62 -12.66 10.54 -8.71
C SER A 62 -12.89 9.03 -8.55
N GLY A 63 -12.35 8.41 -7.50
CA GLY A 63 -12.35 6.95 -7.32
C GLY A 63 -11.33 6.21 -8.19
N ASN A 64 -10.56 6.91 -9.03
CA ASN A 64 -9.52 6.30 -9.85
C ASN A 64 -8.45 5.60 -9.01
N LEU A 65 -8.07 6.22 -7.89
CA LEU A 65 -7.10 5.62 -6.97
C LEU A 65 -7.58 4.26 -6.46
N ASP A 66 -8.84 4.16 -6.05
CA ASP A 66 -9.41 2.90 -5.57
C ASP A 66 -9.45 1.84 -6.67
N ASN A 67 -9.80 2.22 -7.90
CA ASN A 67 -9.77 1.32 -9.06
C ASN A 67 -8.36 0.77 -9.31
N VAL A 68 -7.33 1.61 -9.22
CA VAL A 68 -5.94 1.19 -9.37
C VAL A 68 -5.52 0.28 -8.21
N ILE A 69 -5.84 0.63 -6.96
CA ILE A 69 -5.53 -0.20 -5.80
C ILE A 69 -6.19 -1.58 -5.93
N ASN A 70 -7.47 -1.64 -6.29
CA ASN A 70 -8.22 -2.89 -6.42
C ASN A 70 -7.67 -3.79 -7.53
N LYS A 71 -7.03 -3.22 -8.56
CA LYS A 71 -6.39 -3.98 -9.62
C LYS A 71 -5.12 -4.70 -9.14
N TRP A 72 -4.38 -4.11 -8.20
CA TRP A 72 -3.05 -4.59 -7.80
C TRP A 72 -2.98 -5.22 -6.42
N LEU A 73 -3.86 -4.83 -5.51
CA LEU A 73 -3.93 -5.39 -4.16
C LEU A 73 -5.10 -6.38 -4.10
N PRO A 74 -4.83 -7.70 -4.06
CA PRO A 74 -5.87 -8.70 -3.94
C PRO A 74 -6.71 -8.44 -2.69
N ARG A 75 -8.02 -8.51 -2.85
CA ARG A 75 -8.96 -8.65 -1.75
C ARG A 75 -9.54 -10.05 -1.91
N ASP A 76 -9.13 -10.97 -1.04
CA ASP A 76 -9.77 -12.29 -0.94
C ASP A 76 -11.19 -12.14 -0.35
#